data_AF-A0AAI9ZF81-F1
#
_entry.id   AF-A0AAI9ZF81-F1
#
_cell.length_a   1.000
_cell.length_b   1.000
_cell.length_c   1.000
_cell.angle_alpha   90.00
_cell.angle_beta   90.00
_cell.angle_gamma   90.00
#
_symmetry.space_group_name_H-M   'P 1'
#
loop_
_entity.id
_entity.type
_entity.pdbx_description
1 polymer ?
#
loop_
_entity_poly.entity_id
_entity_poly.type
_entity_poly.pdbx_seq_one_letter_code
_entity_poly.pdbx_strand_id
1 'polypeptide(L)'
;MFDILPPVFHSMTTGKITGDDTSALLNERGKYQYQTIKKMSAALELDYDYALWLDSEAIAVQPFSMRQTFDAYVKDPTIWRSRMTNDDFMQRLIGAAANVLDRSIDSFGPAYWNLESVEWIFEKDMIKDLFQYVAEVHKQDFWTAWVTHGGPFEVNLLNMHIQARKLETTDPLFAKYRIIETEREMQKYGMVEPAKAVINTMTGTGLLERGYKLLAVPEIVPNFSSMLRENGQSLFRLDDLDVGPPEAIDRFLLKTPINILCSGAPPLHSWWEVRKKSI
;
A
#
# COMPACT_ATOMS: atom_id res chain seq x y z
N MET A 1 19.72 -4.10 -10.04
CA MET A 1 18.62 -5.11 -9.98
C MET A 1 19.19 -6.51 -10.10
N PHE A 2 20.01 -6.78 -11.11
CA PHE A 2 20.64 -8.09 -11.30
C PHE A 2 21.30 -8.65 -10.02
N ASP A 3 22.04 -7.82 -9.28
CA ASP A 3 22.80 -8.26 -8.11
C ASP A 3 21.94 -8.75 -6.92
N ILE A 4 20.67 -8.34 -6.89
CA ILE A 4 19.70 -8.74 -5.86
C ILE A 4 18.58 -9.62 -6.44
N LEU A 5 18.71 -10.02 -7.71
CA LEU A 5 17.70 -10.85 -8.36
C LEU A 5 17.78 -12.28 -7.79
N PRO A 6 16.65 -12.86 -7.35
CA PRO A 6 16.64 -14.21 -6.82
C PRO A 6 17.09 -15.23 -7.89
N PRO A 7 18.00 -16.17 -7.54
CA PRO A 7 18.58 -17.09 -8.52
C PRO A 7 17.55 -17.89 -9.32
N VAL A 8 16.39 -18.19 -8.73
CA VAL A 8 15.32 -18.95 -9.38
C VAL A 8 14.81 -18.27 -10.66
N PHE A 9 14.86 -16.94 -10.76
CA PHE A 9 14.42 -16.24 -11.96
C PHE A 9 15.35 -16.43 -13.15
N HIS A 10 16.61 -16.83 -12.94
CA HIS A 10 17.50 -17.19 -14.04
C HIS A 10 17.11 -18.51 -14.70
N SER A 11 16.50 -19.45 -13.96
CA SER A 11 16.04 -20.72 -14.49
C SER A 11 14.58 -20.68 -14.95
N MET A 12 13.75 -19.85 -14.30
CA MET A 12 12.33 -19.72 -14.61
C MET A 12 12.03 -18.73 -15.74
N THR A 13 13.02 -18.02 -16.26
CA THR A 13 12.85 -17.07 -17.37
C THR A 13 13.42 -17.67 -18.64
N THR A 14 12.64 -17.69 -19.72
CA THR A 14 13.08 -18.31 -20.99
C THR A 14 14.20 -17.51 -21.66
N GLY A 15 14.21 -16.19 -21.49
CA GLY A 15 15.22 -15.30 -22.04
C GLY A 15 16.45 -15.13 -21.16
N LYS A 16 17.56 -14.68 -21.76
CA LYS A 16 18.80 -14.40 -21.04
C LYS A 16 18.63 -13.17 -20.15
N ILE A 17 19.01 -13.29 -18.88
CA ILE A 17 19.12 -12.18 -17.92
C ILE A 17 20.61 -11.89 -17.71
N THR A 18 21.01 -10.63 -17.86
CA THR A 18 22.39 -10.16 -17.62
C THR A 18 22.42 -8.96 -16.67
N GLY A 19 23.62 -8.59 -16.20
CA GLY A 19 23.82 -7.40 -15.38
C GLY A 19 23.25 -6.13 -16.00
N ASP A 20 23.42 -5.99 -17.32
CA ASP A 20 23.00 -4.81 -18.07
C ASP A 20 21.55 -4.89 -18.57
N ASP A 21 20.96 -6.09 -18.66
CA ASP A 21 19.65 -6.31 -19.26
C ASP A 21 18.82 -7.38 -18.54
N THR A 22 17.76 -6.94 -17.88
CA THR A 22 16.75 -7.77 -17.23
C THR A 22 15.40 -7.77 -17.98
N SER A 23 15.37 -7.29 -19.23
CA SER A 23 14.14 -7.13 -20.02
C SER A 23 13.42 -8.45 -20.29
N ALA A 24 14.15 -9.57 -20.38
CA ALA A 24 13.55 -10.90 -20.50
C ALA A 24 12.58 -11.20 -19.35
N LEU A 25 12.97 -10.87 -18.11
CA LEU A 25 12.14 -11.06 -16.92
C LEU A 25 10.93 -10.12 -16.93
N LEU A 26 11.13 -8.86 -17.30
CA LEU A 26 10.04 -7.88 -17.45
C LEU A 26 9.02 -8.32 -18.50
N ASN A 27 9.47 -8.83 -19.64
CA ASN A 27 8.60 -9.26 -20.72
C ASN A 27 7.78 -10.49 -20.33
N GLU A 28 8.37 -11.43 -19.59
CA GLU A 28 7.68 -12.67 -19.19
C GLU A 28 6.73 -12.47 -17.99
N ARG A 29 7.14 -11.67 -17.00
CA ARG A 29 6.35 -11.43 -15.76
C ARG A 29 5.44 -10.20 -15.86
N GLY A 30 5.69 -9.31 -16.81
CA GLY A 30 4.98 -8.05 -16.93
C GLY A 30 5.37 -7.03 -15.85
N LYS A 31 4.90 -5.79 -16.04
CA LYS A 31 5.30 -4.62 -15.24
C LYS A 31 5.07 -4.81 -13.73
N TYR A 32 3.90 -5.32 -13.34
CA TYR A 32 3.50 -5.38 -11.92
C TYR A 32 4.31 -6.39 -11.12
N GLN A 33 4.38 -7.64 -11.60
CA GLN A 33 5.20 -8.67 -10.98
C GLN A 33 6.69 -8.29 -10.97
N TYR A 34 7.18 -7.67 -12.05
CA TYR A 34 8.56 -7.17 -12.10
C TYR A 34 8.81 -6.10 -11.03
N GLN A 35 7.85 -5.22 -10.75
CA GLN A 35 7.95 -4.26 -9.65
C GLN A 35 7.99 -4.95 -8.27
N THR A 36 7.14 -5.96 -8.04
CA THR A 36 7.16 -6.75 -6.80
C THR A 36 8.49 -7.43 -6.58
N ILE A 37 9.05 -8.09 -7.60
CA ILE A 37 10.36 -8.75 -7.50
C ILE A 37 11.42 -7.74 -7.06
N LYS A 38 11.49 -6.56 -7.69
CA LYS A 38 12.44 -5.49 -7.29
C LYS A 38 12.28 -5.10 -5.82
N LYS A 39 11.05 -4.82 -5.39
CA LYS A 39 10.76 -4.30 -4.04
C LYS A 39 11.05 -5.34 -2.96
N MET A 40 10.59 -6.57 -3.15
CA MET A 40 10.76 -7.66 -2.19
C MET A 40 12.20 -8.17 -2.14
N SER A 41 12.91 -8.23 -3.27
CA SER A 41 14.34 -8.52 -3.28
C SER A 41 15.15 -7.47 -2.51
N ALA A 42 14.88 -6.18 -2.74
CA ALA A 42 15.57 -5.12 -2.00
C ALA A 42 15.27 -5.19 -0.49
N ALA A 43 14.01 -5.47 -0.13
CA ALA A 43 13.63 -5.68 1.27
C ALA A 43 14.34 -6.91 1.88
N LEU A 44 14.53 -8.00 1.15
CA LEU A 44 15.23 -9.17 1.67
C LEU A 44 16.74 -8.97 1.80
N GLU A 45 17.39 -8.26 0.87
CA GLU A 45 18.85 -8.19 0.81
C GLU A 45 19.46 -7.03 1.61
N LEU A 46 18.79 -5.88 1.70
CA LEU A 46 19.35 -4.69 2.34
C LEU A 46 19.31 -4.78 3.87
N ASP A 47 20.29 -4.16 4.53
CA ASP A 47 20.35 -4.07 5.99
C ASP A 47 19.65 -2.79 6.49
N TYR A 48 18.64 -2.98 7.33
CA TYR A 48 17.82 -1.92 7.92
C TYR A 48 16.94 -2.51 9.03
N ASP A 49 16.45 -1.67 9.94
CA ASP A 49 15.40 -2.04 10.89
C ASP A 49 14.01 -1.80 10.27
N TYR A 50 13.82 -0.59 9.74
CA TYR A 50 12.62 -0.13 9.06
C TYR A 50 12.95 0.50 7.71
N ALA A 51 12.07 0.28 6.73
CA ALA A 51 12.18 0.85 5.40
C ALA A 51 10.80 1.32 4.89
N LEU A 52 10.81 2.15 3.86
CA LEU A 52 9.62 2.68 3.19
C LEU A 52 9.70 2.33 1.70
N TRP A 53 8.70 1.60 1.19
CA TRP A 53 8.52 1.51 -0.26
C TRP A 53 7.81 2.76 -0.73
N LEU A 54 8.51 3.56 -1.53
CA LEU A 54 7.98 4.79 -2.08
C LEU A 54 7.87 4.66 -3.60
N ASP A 55 6.70 4.95 -4.14
CA ASP A 55 6.50 5.01 -5.59
C ASP A 55 7.26 6.19 -6.20
N SER A 56 7.67 6.05 -7.46
CA SER A 56 8.46 7.07 -8.19
C SER A 56 7.71 8.39 -8.41
N GLU A 57 6.39 8.33 -8.33
CA GLU A 57 5.44 9.43 -8.48
C GLU A 57 5.20 10.17 -7.15
N ALA A 58 5.97 9.84 -6.10
CA ALA A 58 5.88 10.49 -4.81
C ALA A 58 6.57 11.87 -4.80
N ILE A 59 5.86 12.87 -4.27
CA ILE A 59 6.28 14.27 -4.22
C ILE A 59 6.14 14.76 -2.79
N ALA A 60 7.23 15.28 -2.22
CA ALA A 60 7.17 16.01 -0.96
C ALA A 60 6.46 17.36 -1.17
N VAL A 61 5.39 17.60 -0.43
CA VAL A 61 4.56 18.80 -0.57
C VAL A 61 4.66 19.74 0.63
N GLN A 62 4.81 19.22 1.85
CA GLN A 62 5.00 20.05 3.04
C GLN A 62 6.40 19.85 3.63
N PRO A 63 6.97 20.83 4.37
CA PRO A 63 8.15 20.58 5.18
C PRO A 63 7.86 19.51 6.23
N PHE A 64 8.69 18.46 6.26
CA PHE A 64 8.52 17.35 7.19
C PHE A 64 9.87 16.73 7.57
N SER A 65 9.86 15.87 8.59
CA SER A 65 11.00 15.06 8.96
C SER A 65 10.70 13.59 8.69
N MET A 66 11.46 12.98 7.79
CA MET A 66 11.35 11.54 7.54
C MET A 66 11.55 10.72 8.82
N ARG A 67 12.45 11.18 9.71
CA ARG A 67 12.65 10.55 11.03
C ARG A 67 11.36 10.55 11.85
N GLN A 68 10.65 11.67 11.92
CA GLN A 68 9.39 11.76 12.66
C GLN A 68 8.30 10.88 12.03
N THR A 69 8.26 10.76 10.71
CA THR A 69 7.35 9.83 10.01
C THR A 69 7.61 8.38 10.43
N PHE A 70 8.87 7.93 10.42
CA PHE A 70 9.23 6.60 10.90
C PHE A 70 8.94 6.44 12.40
N ASP A 71 9.36 7.38 13.26
CA ASP A 71 9.14 7.32 14.72
C ASP A 71 7.64 7.20 15.06
N ALA A 72 6.79 7.92 14.34
CA ALA A 72 5.33 7.85 14.50
C ALA A 72 4.79 6.48 14.10
N TYR A 73 5.18 5.96 12.95
CA TYR A 73 4.73 4.65 12.47
C TYR A 73 5.22 3.51 13.37
N VAL A 74 6.50 3.51 13.77
CA VAL A 74 7.09 2.47 14.63
C VAL A 74 6.37 2.37 15.97
N LYS A 75 5.95 3.51 16.53
CA LYS A 75 5.23 3.57 17.80
C LYS A 75 3.82 2.97 17.71
N ASP A 76 3.17 3.09 16.57
CA ASP A 76 1.78 2.70 16.38
C ASP A 76 1.50 2.26 14.93
N PRO A 77 2.04 1.09 14.51
CA PRO A 77 2.01 0.70 13.11
C PRO A 77 0.60 0.29 12.69
N THR A 78 0.16 0.79 11.54
CA THR A 78 -1.21 0.56 11.04
C THR A 78 -1.22 -0.23 9.74
N ILE A 79 -2.20 -1.12 9.61
CA ILE A 79 -2.60 -1.77 8.36
C ILE A 79 -4.04 -1.40 8.08
N TRP A 80 -4.27 -0.90 6.89
CA TRP A 80 -5.59 -0.51 6.43
C TRP A 80 -6.22 -1.63 5.59
N ARG A 81 -7.52 -1.81 5.76
CA ARG A 81 -8.37 -2.66 4.91
C ARG A 81 -9.72 -1.98 4.68
N SER A 82 -10.37 -2.25 3.56
CA SER A 82 -11.72 -1.76 3.27
C SER A 82 -12.61 -2.86 2.75
N ARG A 83 -13.93 -2.67 2.80
CA ARG A 83 -14.94 -3.56 2.21
C ARG A 83 -15.17 -3.21 0.73
N MET A 84 -14.09 -3.05 -0.03
CA MET A 84 -14.12 -2.58 -1.42
C MET A 84 -13.71 -3.63 -2.45
N THR A 85 -13.51 -4.90 -2.07
CA THR A 85 -13.25 -5.97 -3.06
C THR A 85 -14.54 -6.26 -3.83
N ASN A 86 -14.82 -5.42 -4.82
CA ASN A 86 -16.11 -5.34 -5.50
C ASN A 86 -16.04 -5.71 -6.99
N ASP A 87 -14.89 -6.15 -7.48
CA ASP A 87 -14.72 -6.71 -8.81
C ASP A 87 -13.79 -7.95 -8.83
N ASP A 88 -13.85 -8.69 -9.94
CA ASP A 88 -13.08 -9.94 -10.15
C ASP A 88 -11.56 -9.71 -10.13
N PHE A 89 -11.12 -8.51 -10.56
CA PHE A 89 -9.71 -8.16 -10.58
C PHE A 89 -9.15 -8.09 -9.16
N MET A 90 -9.87 -7.40 -8.27
CA MET A 90 -9.52 -7.27 -6.86
C MET A 90 -9.58 -8.63 -6.17
N GLN A 91 -10.64 -9.41 -6.40
CA GLN A 91 -10.75 -10.76 -5.82
C GLN A 91 -9.59 -11.65 -6.22
N ARG A 92 -9.17 -11.60 -7.50
CA ARG A 92 -8.00 -12.37 -7.97
C ARG A 92 -6.71 -11.93 -7.30
N LEU A 93 -6.50 -10.63 -7.09
CA LEU A 93 -5.28 -10.13 -6.43
C LEU A 93 -5.20 -10.51 -4.95
N ILE A 94 -6.31 -10.38 -4.21
CA ILE A 94 -6.39 -10.83 -2.82
C ILE A 94 -6.27 -12.36 -2.74
N GLY A 95 -6.93 -13.08 -3.65
CA GLY A 95 -6.86 -14.54 -3.74
C GLY A 95 -5.45 -15.06 -4.00
N ALA A 96 -4.68 -14.42 -4.89
CA ALA A 96 -3.29 -14.77 -5.13
C ALA A 96 -2.43 -14.59 -3.87
N ALA A 97 -2.63 -13.51 -3.10
CA ALA A 97 -1.94 -13.32 -1.82
C ALA A 97 -2.34 -14.37 -0.79
N ALA A 98 -3.64 -14.70 -0.67
CA ALA A 98 -4.09 -15.77 0.20
C ALA A 98 -3.46 -17.13 -0.18
N ASN A 99 -3.39 -17.44 -1.47
CA ASN A 99 -2.79 -18.68 -1.97
C ASN A 99 -1.29 -18.78 -1.65
N VAL A 100 -0.53 -17.68 -1.80
CA VAL A 100 0.89 -17.65 -1.40
C VAL A 100 1.04 -17.89 0.11
N LEU A 101 0.08 -17.45 0.92
CA LEU A 101 0.05 -17.70 2.37
C LEU A 101 -0.56 -19.07 2.73
N ASP A 102 -0.85 -19.93 1.75
CA ASP A 102 -1.53 -21.22 1.94
C ASP A 102 -2.86 -21.07 2.70
N ARG A 103 -3.72 -20.15 2.22
CA ARG A 103 -5.02 -19.82 2.83
C ARG A 103 -6.11 -19.64 1.78
N SER A 104 -7.35 -19.87 2.21
CA SER A 104 -8.52 -19.34 1.50
C SER A 104 -8.64 -17.84 1.76
N ILE A 105 -9.10 -17.10 0.73
CA ILE A 105 -9.53 -15.72 0.85
C ILE A 105 -10.59 -15.52 1.95
N ASP A 106 -11.39 -16.55 2.24
CA ASP A 106 -12.40 -16.52 3.30
C ASP A 106 -11.81 -16.24 4.68
N SER A 107 -10.57 -16.66 4.92
CA SER A 107 -9.85 -16.42 6.18
C SER A 107 -9.64 -14.93 6.48
N PHE A 108 -9.69 -14.09 5.43
CA PHE A 108 -9.50 -12.65 5.52
C PHE A 108 -10.81 -11.87 5.40
N GLY A 109 -11.89 -12.56 5.02
CA GLY A 109 -13.16 -11.99 4.59
C GLY A 109 -13.10 -11.57 3.12
N PRO A 110 -13.85 -12.24 2.22
CA PRO A 110 -13.68 -12.07 0.77
C PRO A 110 -14.07 -10.69 0.23
N ALA A 111 -14.84 -9.92 1.00
CA ALA A 111 -15.20 -8.55 0.69
C ALA A 111 -14.06 -7.55 0.96
N TYR A 112 -12.98 -7.96 1.64
CA TYR A 112 -11.96 -7.04 2.12
C TYR A 112 -10.79 -6.89 1.17
N TRP A 113 -10.39 -5.64 0.97
CA TRP A 113 -9.23 -5.20 0.19
C TRP A 113 -8.15 -4.70 1.15
N ASN A 114 -6.91 -5.17 0.98
CA ASN A 114 -5.80 -4.89 1.91
C ASN A 114 -4.68 -4.01 1.32
N LEU A 115 -4.90 -3.44 0.13
CA LEU A 115 -4.03 -2.45 -0.49
C LEU A 115 -4.70 -1.07 -0.39
N GLU A 116 -4.83 -0.53 0.81
CA GLU A 116 -5.61 0.71 1.04
C GLU A 116 -4.75 1.99 1.04
N SER A 117 -3.61 1.93 1.70
CA SER A 117 -2.73 3.09 1.91
C SER A 117 -1.57 3.06 0.94
N VAL A 118 -0.96 4.22 0.67
CA VAL A 118 0.33 4.35 -0.04
C VAL A 118 1.52 4.54 0.93
N GLU A 119 1.27 4.48 2.24
CA GLU A 119 2.30 4.53 3.28
C GLU A 119 2.76 3.11 3.61
N TRP A 120 3.73 2.63 2.84
CA TRP A 120 4.25 1.26 2.95
C TRP A 120 5.54 1.22 3.75
N ILE A 121 5.44 1.54 5.04
CA ILE A 121 6.53 1.35 6.00
C ILE A 121 6.50 -0.10 6.49
N PHE A 122 7.65 -0.77 6.49
CA PHE A 122 7.79 -2.16 6.90
C PHE A 122 9.08 -2.38 7.67
N GLU A 123 9.10 -3.42 8.49
CA GLU A 123 10.27 -3.82 9.27
C GLU A 123 10.95 -5.07 8.71
N LYS A 124 12.27 -5.14 8.88
CA LYS A 124 13.07 -6.23 8.32
C LYS A 124 12.66 -7.61 8.84
N ASP A 125 12.40 -7.70 10.13
CA ASP A 125 12.03 -8.97 10.76
C ASP A 125 10.68 -9.48 10.27
N MET A 126 9.75 -8.59 9.92
CA MET A 126 8.48 -8.97 9.29
C MET A 126 8.68 -9.55 7.88
N ILE A 127 9.59 -8.97 7.10
CA ILE A 127 9.94 -9.50 5.77
C ILE A 127 10.57 -10.88 5.91
N LYS A 128 11.51 -11.07 6.85
CA LYS A 128 12.14 -12.38 7.10
C LYS A 128 11.11 -13.43 7.51
N ASP A 129 10.20 -13.08 8.43
CA ASP A 129 9.14 -13.98 8.86
C ASP A 129 8.22 -14.36 7.70
N LEU A 130 7.78 -13.40 6.87
CA LEU A 130 6.99 -13.69 5.66
C LEU A 130 7.71 -14.69 4.74
N PHE A 131 9.00 -14.48 4.47
CA PHE A 131 9.78 -15.37 3.61
C PHE A 131 9.89 -16.79 4.19
N GLN A 132 10.19 -16.88 5.48
CA GLN A 132 10.27 -18.16 6.19
C GLN A 132 8.93 -18.87 6.20
N TYR A 133 7.85 -18.15 6.54
CA TYR A 133 6.50 -18.67 6.62
C TYR A 133 6.06 -19.33 5.30
N VAL A 134 6.18 -18.59 4.19
CA VAL A 134 5.82 -19.08 2.85
C VAL A 134 6.66 -20.29 2.47
N ALA A 135 7.96 -20.27 2.78
CA ALA A 135 8.84 -21.38 2.47
C ALA A 135 8.46 -22.66 3.24
N GLU A 136 8.09 -22.52 4.51
CA GLU A 136 7.67 -23.61 5.39
C GLU A 136 6.35 -24.24 4.95
N VAL A 137 5.32 -23.44 4.67
CA VAL A 137 3.98 -23.97 4.31
C VAL A 137 3.99 -24.66 2.95
N HIS A 138 4.75 -24.13 1.98
CA HIS A 138 4.84 -24.71 0.65
C HIS A 138 5.97 -25.74 0.49
N LYS A 139 6.86 -25.86 1.48
CA LYS A 139 8.06 -26.74 1.43
C LYS A 139 8.94 -26.49 0.20
N GLN A 140 9.07 -25.23 -0.19
CA GLN A 140 9.87 -24.76 -1.33
C GLN A 140 10.38 -23.34 -1.04
N ASP A 141 11.23 -22.77 -1.90
CA ASP A 141 11.67 -21.39 -1.69
C ASP A 141 10.52 -20.39 -1.90
N PHE A 142 10.61 -19.23 -1.24
CA PHE A 142 9.60 -18.17 -1.31
C PHE A 142 9.26 -17.77 -2.75
N TRP A 143 10.25 -17.62 -3.63
CA TRP A 143 10.03 -17.07 -4.96
C TRP A 143 9.36 -18.07 -5.89
N THR A 144 9.71 -19.36 -5.80
CA THR A 144 8.97 -20.43 -6.47
C THR A 144 7.51 -20.41 -6.03
N ALA A 145 7.23 -20.39 -4.72
CA ALA A 145 5.86 -20.31 -4.21
C ALA A 145 5.12 -19.06 -4.67
N TRP A 146 5.77 -17.91 -4.61
CA TRP A 146 5.19 -16.66 -5.05
C TRP A 146 4.78 -16.71 -6.53
N VAL A 147 5.63 -17.24 -7.41
CA VAL A 147 5.31 -17.38 -8.84
C VAL A 147 4.18 -18.39 -9.07
N THR A 148 4.26 -19.58 -8.47
CA THR A 148 3.30 -20.66 -8.72
C THR A 148 1.90 -20.34 -8.20
N HIS A 149 1.79 -19.44 -7.23
CA HIS A 149 0.52 -19.04 -6.62
C HIS A 149 0.03 -17.65 -7.08
N GLY A 150 0.49 -17.18 -8.25
CA GLY A 150 -0.10 -16.06 -8.99
C GLY A 150 0.67 -14.74 -8.94
N GLY A 151 1.76 -14.67 -8.16
CA GLY A 151 2.63 -13.51 -8.07
C GLY A 151 1.92 -12.22 -7.62
N PRO A 152 1.33 -12.19 -6.41
CA PRO A 152 0.62 -11.03 -5.87
C PRO A 152 1.54 -9.84 -5.57
N PHE A 153 0.95 -8.65 -5.45
CA PHE A 153 1.63 -7.45 -4.96
C PHE A 153 2.20 -7.65 -3.54
N GLU A 154 3.41 -7.14 -3.34
CA GLU A 154 4.21 -7.28 -2.12
C GLU A 154 3.50 -6.78 -0.87
N VAL A 155 2.90 -5.59 -0.94
CA VAL A 155 2.30 -4.99 0.25
C VAL A 155 0.97 -5.63 0.59
N ASN A 156 0.23 -6.13 -0.42
CA ASN A 156 -0.97 -6.92 -0.16
C ASN A 156 -0.61 -8.23 0.56
N LEU A 157 0.42 -8.93 0.06
CA LEU A 157 0.93 -10.16 0.68
C LEU A 157 1.41 -9.91 2.11
N LEU A 158 2.19 -8.84 2.34
CA LEU A 158 2.70 -8.47 3.66
C LEU A 158 1.57 -8.10 4.63
N ASN A 159 0.62 -7.28 4.21
CA ASN A 159 -0.52 -6.88 5.04
C ASN A 159 -1.37 -8.08 5.44
N MET A 160 -1.64 -9.00 4.50
CA MET A 160 -2.39 -10.22 4.78
C MET A 160 -1.61 -11.15 5.72
N HIS A 161 -0.30 -11.28 5.55
CA HIS A 161 0.55 -12.05 6.44
C HIS A 161 0.44 -11.54 7.88
N ILE A 162 0.61 -10.23 8.09
CA ILE A 162 0.52 -9.62 9.42
C ILE A 162 -0.87 -9.87 10.04
N GLN A 163 -1.94 -9.72 9.26
CA GLN A 163 -3.30 -9.97 9.72
C GLN A 163 -3.51 -11.42 10.17
N ALA A 164 -3.05 -12.39 9.38
CA ALA A 164 -3.15 -13.82 9.72
C ALA A 164 -2.36 -14.14 11.00
N ARG A 165 -1.08 -13.74 11.03
CA ARG A 165 -0.19 -14.02 12.15
C ARG A 165 -0.68 -13.39 13.46
N LYS A 166 -1.27 -12.19 13.41
CA LYS A 166 -1.88 -11.56 14.60
C LYS A 166 -2.97 -12.42 15.27
N LEU A 167 -3.67 -13.26 14.51
CA LEU A 167 -4.71 -14.16 15.04
C LEU A 167 -4.13 -15.50 15.54
N GLU A 168 -2.93 -15.85 15.07
CA GLU A 168 -2.31 -17.16 15.28
C GLU A 168 -1.22 -17.16 16.35
N THR A 169 -0.65 -15.99 16.65
CA THR A 169 0.46 -15.85 17.60
C THR A 169 0.28 -14.65 18.52
N THR A 170 0.94 -14.72 19.67
CA THR A 170 1.09 -13.62 20.63
C THR A 170 2.43 -12.90 20.50
N ASP A 171 3.20 -13.22 19.45
CA ASP A 171 4.50 -12.60 19.19
C ASP A 171 4.37 -11.06 19.08
N PRO A 172 5.14 -10.30 19.87
CA PRO A 172 5.15 -8.84 19.84
C PRO A 172 5.34 -8.22 18.44
N LEU A 173 6.02 -8.94 17.53
CA LEU A 173 6.21 -8.54 16.14
C LEU A 173 4.88 -8.24 15.43
N PHE A 174 3.83 -9.03 15.67
CA PHE A 174 2.51 -8.85 15.07
C PHE A 174 1.51 -8.17 16.00
N ALA A 175 1.66 -8.37 17.32
CA ALA A 175 0.71 -7.85 18.30
C ALA A 175 0.62 -6.32 18.30
N LYS A 176 1.70 -5.61 17.93
CA LYS A 176 1.75 -4.15 17.84
C LYS A 176 0.94 -3.51 16.71
N TYR A 177 0.66 -4.24 15.64
CA TYR A 177 -0.03 -3.68 14.46
C TYR A 177 -1.52 -3.44 14.72
N ARG A 178 -2.02 -2.23 14.45
CA ARG A 178 -3.45 -1.95 14.41
C ARG A 178 -4.01 -2.27 13.02
N ILE A 179 -5.04 -3.11 12.97
CA ILE A 179 -5.79 -3.37 11.73
C ILE A 179 -7.01 -2.46 11.73
N ILE A 180 -7.09 -1.57 10.76
CA ILE A 180 -8.13 -0.54 10.67
C ILE A 180 -9.00 -0.82 9.44
N GLU A 181 -10.31 -0.95 9.67
CA GLU A 181 -11.31 -0.96 8.61
C GLU A 181 -11.65 0.47 8.21
N THR A 182 -11.30 0.87 6.98
CA THR A 182 -11.44 2.26 6.50
C THR A 182 -12.86 2.78 6.71
N GLU A 183 -13.90 2.04 6.32
CA GLU A 183 -15.29 2.47 6.47
C GLU A 183 -15.72 2.63 7.92
N ARG A 184 -15.22 1.76 8.81
CA ARG A 184 -15.52 1.85 10.25
C ARG A 184 -14.88 3.08 10.85
N GLU A 185 -13.64 3.39 10.45
CA GLU A 185 -12.97 4.60 10.89
C GLU A 185 -13.66 5.85 10.32
N MET A 186 -14.07 5.83 9.05
CA MET A 186 -14.89 6.91 8.49
C MET A 186 -16.22 7.11 9.22
N GLN A 187 -16.84 6.04 9.70
CA GLN A 187 -18.09 6.10 10.46
C GLN A 187 -17.89 6.79 11.82
N LYS A 188 -16.77 6.52 12.52
CA LYS A 188 -16.39 7.22 13.76
C LYS A 188 -16.28 8.74 13.56
N TYR A 189 -15.89 9.15 12.36
CA TYR A 189 -15.78 10.55 11.93
C TYR A 189 -17.04 11.10 11.25
N GLY A 190 -18.14 10.34 11.22
CA GLY A 190 -19.41 10.78 10.63
C GLY A 190 -19.36 11.04 9.12
N MET A 191 -18.44 10.40 8.39
CA MET A 191 -18.22 10.69 6.96
C MET A 191 -18.98 9.76 6.01
N VAL A 192 -19.40 8.58 6.48
CA VAL A 192 -19.99 7.53 5.62
C VAL A 192 -21.27 8.00 4.94
N GLU A 193 -22.24 8.51 5.69
CA GLU A 193 -23.52 8.94 5.10
C GLU A 193 -23.39 10.14 4.17
N PRO A 194 -22.67 11.23 4.52
CA PRO A 194 -22.45 12.34 3.59
C PRO A 194 -21.71 11.93 2.31
N ALA A 195 -20.74 11.01 2.42
CA ALA A 195 -19.93 10.55 1.29
C ALA A 195 -20.53 9.41 0.47
N LYS A 196 -21.69 8.87 0.89
CA LYS A 196 -22.23 7.59 0.41
C LYS A 196 -22.37 7.52 -1.11
N ALA A 197 -22.85 8.60 -1.73
CA ALA A 197 -22.99 8.68 -3.18
C ALA A 197 -21.64 8.51 -3.90
N VAL A 198 -20.58 9.14 -3.37
CA VAL A 198 -19.23 9.04 -3.92
C VAL A 198 -18.65 7.65 -3.69
N ILE A 199 -18.74 7.13 -2.45
CA ILE A 199 -18.22 5.80 -2.09
C ILE A 199 -18.82 4.71 -3.00
N ASN A 200 -20.14 4.76 -3.24
CA ASN A 200 -20.84 3.78 -4.08
C ASN A 200 -20.38 3.75 -5.55
N THR A 201 -19.67 4.77 -6.03
CA THR A 201 -19.13 4.83 -7.39
C THR A 201 -17.67 4.39 -7.50
N MET A 202 -17.02 4.11 -6.38
CA MET A 202 -15.61 3.71 -6.37
C MET A 202 -15.47 2.22 -6.67
N THR A 203 -14.57 1.90 -7.62
CA THR A 203 -14.25 0.53 -8.04
C THR A 203 -12.74 0.40 -8.31
N GLY A 204 -12.25 -0.84 -8.36
CA GLY A 204 -10.93 -1.21 -8.87
C GLY A 204 -9.75 -1.07 -7.90
N THR A 205 -9.91 -0.40 -6.76
CA THR A 205 -8.87 -0.21 -5.72
C THR A 205 -9.51 0.12 -4.37
N GLY A 206 -8.67 0.29 -3.36
CA GLY A 206 -9.08 0.63 -2.01
C GLY A 206 -9.72 2.01 -1.84
N LEU A 207 -10.42 2.21 -0.72
CA LEU A 207 -11.07 3.48 -0.40
C LEU A 207 -10.04 4.57 -0.17
N LEU A 208 -8.99 4.32 0.61
CA LEU A 208 -7.91 5.30 0.82
C LEU A 208 -7.10 5.57 -0.46
N GLU A 209 -6.88 4.59 -1.33
CA GLU A 209 -6.25 4.81 -2.65
C GLU A 209 -7.08 5.74 -3.54
N ARG A 210 -8.41 5.75 -3.35
CA ARG A 210 -9.35 6.67 -4.02
C ARG A 210 -9.86 7.77 -3.09
N GLY A 211 -9.20 7.98 -1.96
CA GLY A 211 -9.67 8.88 -0.92
C GLY A 211 -9.80 10.32 -1.43
N TYR A 212 -9.00 10.70 -2.43
CA TYR A 212 -9.10 12.01 -3.06
C TYR A 212 -10.48 12.28 -3.67
N LYS A 213 -11.22 11.25 -4.10
CA LYS A 213 -12.59 11.41 -4.61
C LYS A 213 -13.56 11.91 -3.54
N LEU A 214 -13.28 11.65 -2.27
CA LEU A 214 -14.08 12.16 -1.15
C LEU A 214 -14.02 13.69 -1.05
N LEU A 215 -13.01 14.34 -1.66
CA LEU A 215 -12.90 15.79 -1.69
C LEU A 215 -13.95 16.46 -2.58
N ALA A 216 -14.71 15.68 -3.37
CA ALA A 216 -15.93 16.13 -4.03
C ALA A 216 -17.07 16.52 -3.05
N VAL A 217 -16.92 16.16 -1.77
CA VAL A 217 -17.86 16.44 -0.68
C VAL A 217 -17.17 17.38 0.31
N PRO A 218 -17.24 18.71 0.14
CA PRO A 218 -16.45 19.66 0.92
C PRO A 218 -16.69 19.61 2.44
N GLU A 219 -17.91 19.25 2.85
CA GLU A 219 -18.33 19.20 4.25
C GLU A 219 -17.60 18.13 5.07
N ILE A 220 -17.09 17.05 4.46
CA ILE A 220 -16.36 16.00 5.18
C ILE A 220 -14.86 16.24 5.28
N VAL A 221 -14.31 17.20 4.54
CA VAL A 221 -12.86 17.46 4.48
C VAL A 221 -12.22 17.66 5.88
N PRO A 222 -12.82 18.43 6.82
CA PRO A 222 -12.25 18.58 8.16
C PRO A 222 -12.18 17.26 8.94
N ASN A 223 -13.21 16.42 8.81
CA ASN A 223 -13.28 15.13 9.48
C ASN A 223 -12.29 14.15 8.84
N PHE A 224 -12.13 14.19 7.51
CA PHE A 224 -11.17 13.36 6.81
C PHE A 224 -9.74 13.73 7.19
N SER A 225 -9.44 15.03 7.26
CA SER A 225 -8.16 15.55 7.74
C SER A 225 -7.85 15.08 9.16
N SER A 226 -8.87 15.04 10.02
CA SER A 226 -8.74 14.61 11.42
C SER A 226 -8.51 13.10 11.53
N MET A 227 -9.22 12.31 10.73
CA MET A 227 -9.06 10.86 10.64
C MET A 227 -7.64 10.46 10.23
N LEU A 228 -7.11 11.09 9.18
CA LEU A 228 -5.75 10.84 8.71
C LEU A 228 -4.71 11.25 9.77
N ARG A 229 -4.91 12.40 10.43
CA ARG A 229 -4.06 12.87 11.51
C ARG A 229 -4.03 11.95 12.72
N GLU A 230 -5.19 11.47 13.20
CA GLU A 230 -5.26 10.56 14.35
C GLU A 230 -4.54 9.24 14.06
N ASN A 231 -4.58 8.77 12.81
CA ASN A 231 -3.97 7.51 12.42
C ASN A 231 -2.56 7.67 11.83
N GLY A 232 -1.93 8.84 11.99
CA GLY A 232 -0.54 9.07 11.56
C GLY A 232 -0.30 9.01 10.05
N GLN A 233 -1.36 9.01 9.23
CA GLN A 233 -1.26 8.83 7.79
C GLN A 233 -0.69 10.10 7.14
N SER A 234 0.54 10.02 6.65
CA SER A 234 1.32 11.16 6.17
C SER A 234 1.62 11.12 4.67
N LEU A 235 1.50 9.94 4.05
CA LEU A 235 1.52 9.74 2.60
C LEU A 235 0.08 9.60 2.09
N PHE A 236 -0.26 10.25 0.98
CA PHE A 236 -1.61 10.17 0.42
C PHE A 236 -1.62 10.13 -1.10
N ARG A 237 -2.60 9.44 -1.70
CA ARG A 237 -2.75 9.37 -3.17
C ARG A 237 -3.69 10.45 -3.68
N LEU A 238 -3.23 11.24 -4.65
CA LEU A 238 -4.02 12.31 -5.27
C LEU A 238 -3.83 12.27 -6.80
N ASP A 239 -4.76 11.61 -7.50
CA ASP A 239 -4.69 11.44 -8.95
C ASP A 239 -5.50 12.47 -9.75
N ASP A 240 -6.28 13.33 -9.08
CA ASP A 240 -7.15 14.31 -9.72
C ASP A 240 -7.33 15.55 -8.83
N LEU A 241 -6.97 16.73 -9.35
CA LEU A 241 -7.13 18.01 -8.68
C LEU A 241 -8.51 18.65 -8.95
N ASP A 242 -9.21 18.22 -9.99
CA ASP A 242 -10.50 18.77 -10.42
C ASP A 242 -11.68 17.97 -9.84
N VAL A 243 -11.40 17.04 -8.93
CA VAL A 243 -12.38 16.13 -8.33
C VAL A 243 -13.41 16.85 -7.44
N GLY A 244 -13.10 18.05 -6.98
CA GLY A 244 -13.96 18.85 -6.12
C GLY A 244 -13.62 20.35 -6.19
N PRO A 245 -14.32 21.19 -5.42
CA PRO A 245 -14.04 22.62 -5.37
C PRO A 245 -12.58 22.90 -4.96
N PRO A 246 -11.87 23.85 -5.61
CA PRO A 246 -10.48 24.16 -5.29
C PRO A 246 -10.23 24.45 -3.81
N GLU A 247 -11.18 25.10 -3.13
CA GLU A 247 -11.08 25.42 -1.71
C GLU A 247 -11.09 24.17 -0.81
N ALA A 248 -11.77 23.10 -1.23
CA ALA A 248 -11.79 21.82 -0.53
C ALA A 248 -10.44 21.11 -0.65
N ILE A 249 -9.86 21.09 -1.85
CA ILE A 249 -8.53 20.55 -2.14
C ILE A 249 -7.46 21.32 -1.36
N ASP A 250 -7.48 22.65 -1.45
CA ASP A 250 -6.58 23.54 -0.71
C ASP A 250 -6.66 23.28 0.79
N ARG A 251 -7.88 23.30 1.36
CA ARG A 251 -8.07 23.06 2.79
C ARG A 251 -7.52 21.70 3.19
N PHE A 252 -7.80 20.65 2.44
CA PHE A 252 -7.32 19.30 2.73
C PHE A 252 -5.79 19.25 2.72
N LEU A 253 -5.16 19.71 1.64
CA LEU A 253 -3.71 19.64 1.49
C LEU A 253 -2.94 20.57 2.41
N LEU A 254 -3.56 21.62 2.96
CA LEU A 254 -2.91 22.57 3.86
C LEU A 254 -3.20 22.33 5.34
N LYS A 255 -4.29 21.62 5.66
CA LYS A 255 -4.70 21.37 7.05
C LYS A 255 -4.55 19.91 7.47
N THR A 256 -4.28 19.00 6.54
CA THR A 256 -3.94 17.61 6.83
C THR A 256 -2.42 17.47 6.88
N PRO A 257 -1.86 16.64 7.79
CA PRO A 257 -0.41 16.37 7.84
C PRO A 257 0.03 15.45 6.68
N ILE A 258 -0.31 15.81 5.44
CA ILE A 258 0.12 15.11 4.24
C ILE A 258 1.46 15.70 3.82
N ASN A 259 2.50 14.94 4.12
CA ASN A 259 3.87 15.33 3.84
C ASN A 259 4.27 14.98 2.41
N ILE A 260 3.76 13.86 1.91
CA ILE A 260 4.09 13.30 0.61
C ILE A 260 2.81 12.91 -0.13
N LEU A 261 2.71 13.31 -1.39
CA LEU A 261 1.66 12.87 -2.30
C LEU A 261 2.21 11.86 -3.29
N CYS A 262 1.56 10.69 -3.41
CA CYS A 262 1.70 9.85 -4.59
C CYS A 262 0.70 10.35 -5.64
N SER A 263 1.18 10.88 -6.76
CA SER A 263 0.29 11.53 -7.73
C SER A 263 0.63 11.18 -9.17
N GLY A 264 -0.37 10.67 -9.88
CA GLY A 264 -0.35 10.60 -11.35
C GLY A 264 -0.85 11.88 -12.05
N ALA A 265 -1.16 12.96 -11.32
CA ALA A 265 -1.87 14.13 -11.86
C ALA A 265 -0.91 15.20 -12.40
N PRO A 266 -0.76 15.39 -13.72
CA PRO A 266 -0.18 16.60 -14.26
C PRO A 266 -1.18 17.77 -14.13
N PRO A 267 -0.78 18.99 -13.74
CA PRO A 267 0.53 19.43 -13.28
C PRO A 267 0.55 19.72 -11.77
N LEU A 268 0.48 18.69 -10.91
CA LEU A 268 0.48 18.86 -9.44
C LEU A 268 1.65 19.72 -8.94
N HIS A 269 2.84 19.60 -9.53
CA HIS A 269 3.99 20.45 -9.20
C HIS A 269 3.70 21.94 -9.45
N SER A 270 3.21 22.28 -10.64
CA SER A 270 2.88 23.68 -10.98
C SER A 270 1.75 24.21 -10.10
N TRP A 271 0.77 23.37 -9.80
CA TRP A 271 -0.32 23.69 -8.89
C TRP A 271 0.22 24.01 -7.48
N TRP A 272 1.10 23.16 -6.94
CA TRP A 272 1.70 23.32 -5.62
C TRP A 272 2.56 24.59 -5.52
N GLU A 273 3.38 24.86 -6.54
CA GLU A 273 4.24 26.04 -6.60
C GLU A 273 3.46 27.37 -6.62
N VAL A 274 2.27 27.38 -7.22
CA VAL A 274 1.36 28.53 -7.19
C VAL A 274 0.78 28.69 -5.79
N ARG A 275 0.27 27.60 -5.20
CA ARG A 275 -0.52 27.68 -3.97
C ARG A 275 0.30 27.92 -2.72
N LYS A 276 1.53 27.40 -2.64
CA LYS A 276 2.43 27.68 -1.51
C LYS A 276 2.80 29.16 -1.35
N LYS A 277 2.59 29.99 -2.38
CA LYS A 277 2.81 31.45 -2.33
C LYS A 277 1.60 32.23 -1.82
N SER A 278 0.44 31.59 -1.74
CA SER A 278 -0.83 32.19 -1.29
C SER A 278 -1.14 31.90 0.19
N ILE A 279 -0.22 31.26 0.89
CA ILE A 279 -0.28 30.85 2.30
C ILE A 279 0.79 31.62 3.05
#